data_AF-A0A1L3ZVE0-F1
#
_entry.id   AF-A0A1L3ZVE0-F1
#
_cell.length_a   1.000
_cell.length_b   1.000
_cell.length_c   1.000
_cell.angle_alpha   90.00
_cell.angle_beta   90.00
_cell.angle_gamma   90.00
#
_symmetry.space_group_name_H-M   'P 1'
#
loop_
_entity.id
_entity.type
_entity.pdbx_description
1 polymer ?
#
loop_
_entity_poly.entity_id
_entity_poly.type
_entity_poly.pdbx_seq_one_letter_code
_entity_poly.pdbx_strand_id
1 'polypeptide(L)'
;MGWATSRWIFIALAGLSLSGCQMFQGIFGGGRPDTQPPAADESGEWRQIATSADRDRLRRLRAAWTHALQQARAAGHGPELDALGPLADPDVALPDPLPSPGSYACRTIKIGAKSPGMLDYIAYPPFHCAVTAEPGGRLGLAKLTGSQRQKGMMWADAPRRGVFLGTIELGDEGRPMAYGADVDRDVAGVVERVGEARWRLAMPWPRWESNLDIIELTPAG
;
A
#
# COMPACT_ATOMS: atom_id res chain seq x y z
N MET A 1 47.41 8.06 -78.20
CA MET A 1 46.13 7.50 -78.65
C MET A 1 45.05 8.05 -77.72
N GLY A 2 44.35 9.13 -78.09
CA GLY A 2 43.14 9.11 -78.93
C GLY A 2 41.94 9.36 -78.00
N TRP A 3 41.59 10.62 -77.75
CA TRP A 3 40.38 11.30 -78.27
C TRP A 3 39.06 10.68 -77.81
N ALA A 4 38.27 11.42 -77.02
CA ALA A 4 36.86 11.71 -77.32
C ALA A 4 36.24 12.64 -76.27
N THR A 5 35.84 13.80 -76.75
CA THR A 5 35.01 14.83 -76.13
C THR A 5 33.56 14.38 -75.97
N SER A 6 32.84 14.89 -74.97
CA SER A 6 31.50 15.43 -75.24
C SER A 6 31.05 16.46 -74.19
N ARG A 7 30.63 17.62 -74.69
CA ARG A 7 30.03 18.76 -73.97
C ARG A 7 28.55 18.48 -73.73
N TRP A 8 28.05 18.89 -72.57
CA TRP A 8 26.66 19.30 -72.41
C TRP A 8 26.61 20.56 -71.53
N ILE A 9 26.04 21.64 -72.09
CA ILE A 9 25.69 22.89 -71.41
C ILE A 9 24.17 22.96 -71.44
N PHE A 10 23.53 23.12 -70.28
CA PHE A 10 22.18 23.69 -70.10
C PHE A 10 22.18 24.40 -68.73
N ILE A 11 22.34 25.73 -68.72
CA ILE A 11 21.29 26.77 -68.58
C ILE A 11 20.65 26.84 -67.17
N ALA A 12 20.99 27.95 -66.52
CA ALA A 12 20.42 28.73 -65.42
C ALA A 12 19.03 28.41 -64.86
N LEU A 13 18.89 28.58 -63.53
CA LEU A 13 17.76 29.30 -62.94
C LEU A 13 18.14 29.89 -61.57
N ALA A 14 17.87 31.19 -61.43
CA ALA A 14 17.98 31.99 -60.22
C ALA A 14 16.78 31.75 -59.28
N GLY A 15 16.98 31.90 -57.96
CA GLY A 15 15.90 31.79 -56.98
C GLY A 15 16.26 32.36 -55.60
N LEU A 16 15.87 33.63 -55.41
CA LEU A 16 15.59 34.44 -54.23
C LEU A 16 15.98 33.99 -52.80
N SER A 17 16.58 34.97 -52.10
CA SER A 17 16.72 35.17 -50.65
C SER A 17 15.40 35.17 -49.86
N LEU A 18 15.45 34.82 -48.56
CA LEU A 18 14.67 35.50 -47.50
C LEU A 18 15.28 35.20 -46.11
N SER A 19 15.57 36.30 -45.39
CA SER A 19 15.98 36.35 -43.99
C SER A 19 14.86 35.96 -43.02
N GLY A 20 15.27 35.34 -41.90
CA GLY A 20 14.83 35.74 -40.55
C GLY A 20 13.51 35.18 -40.01
N CYS A 21 13.60 34.43 -38.91
CA CYS A 21 12.86 34.70 -37.66
C CYS A 21 13.42 33.81 -36.53
N GLN A 22 14.23 34.40 -35.66
CA GLN A 22 14.50 33.87 -34.33
C GLN A 22 13.33 34.25 -33.43
N MET A 23 12.58 33.27 -32.91
CA MET A 23 11.60 33.50 -31.84
C MET A 23 12.13 32.99 -30.50
N PHE A 24 12.54 33.97 -29.70
CA PHE A 24 12.19 34.17 -28.30
C PHE A 24 11.33 33.06 -27.65
N GLN A 25 11.91 32.32 -26.69
CA GLN A 25 11.12 31.61 -25.67
C GLN A 25 11.57 32.11 -24.30
N GLY A 26 10.79 33.05 -23.77
CA GLY A 26 10.80 33.44 -22.38
C GLY A 26 9.37 33.65 -21.92
N ILE A 27 9.10 33.16 -20.70
CA ILE A 27 8.17 33.75 -19.73
C ILE A 27 6.69 33.60 -20.08
N PHE A 28 6.08 32.44 -19.79
CA PHE A 28 4.76 32.38 -19.14
C PHE A 28 4.63 31.08 -18.34
N GLY A 29 4.42 31.24 -17.03
CA GLY A 29 4.18 30.18 -16.09
C GLY A 29 2.84 29.49 -16.34
N GLY A 30 2.88 28.17 -16.23
CA GLY A 30 1.73 27.28 -16.22
C GLY A 30 2.13 25.94 -15.62
N GLY A 31 2.94 25.96 -14.55
CA GLY A 31 3.21 24.77 -13.77
C GLY A 31 1.91 24.33 -13.11
N ARG A 32 1.36 23.19 -13.54
CA ARG A 32 0.42 22.46 -12.69
C ARG A 32 1.11 22.22 -11.35
N PRO A 33 0.40 22.28 -10.21
CA PRO A 33 0.94 21.65 -9.02
C PRO A 33 1.16 20.18 -9.38
N ASP A 34 2.42 19.77 -9.46
CA ASP A 34 2.79 18.35 -9.47
C ASP A 34 2.29 17.78 -8.13
N THR A 35 1.03 17.36 -8.10
CA THR A 35 0.59 16.28 -7.22
C THR A 35 1.23 15.00 -7.75
N GLN A 36 2.56 14.92 -7.63
CA GLN A 36 3.28 13.67 -7.67
C GLN A 36 2.76 12.89 -6.45
N PRO A 37 2.12 11.72 -6.63
CA PRO A 37 1.90 10.81 -5.51
C PRO A 37 3.24 10.62 -4.80
N PRO A 38 3.29 10.50 -3.46
CA PRO A 38 4.54 10.17 -2.79
C PRO A 38 5.13 8.95 -3.50
N ALA A 39 6.31 9.13 -4.10
CA ALA A 39 7.04 8.04 -4.73
C ALA A 39 7.10 6.90 -3.72
N ALA A 40 6.91 5.66 -4.17
CA ALA A 40 7.12 4.50 -3.32
C ALA A 40 8.44 4.69 -2.57
N ASP A 41 8.45 4.41 -1.26
CA ASP A 41 9.68 4.44 -0.49
C ASP A 41 10.54 3.26 -0.97
N GLU A 42 11.26 3.48 -2.08
CA GLU A 42 12.23 2.54 -2.63
C GLU A 42 13.40 2.31 -1.65
N SER A 43 13.50 3.10 -0.56
CA SER A 43 14.63 3.05 0.35
C SER A 43 14.70 1.80 1.21
N GLY A 44 13.58 1.04 1.34
CA GLY A 44 13.54 -0.12 2.21
C GLY A 44 13.79 0.22 3.69
N GLU A 45 13.51 1.46 4.12
CA GLU A 45 13.65 1.93 5.51
C GLU A 45 12.95 0.96 6.48
N TRP A 46 11.73 0.55 6.14
CA TRP A 46 10.96 -0.40 6.94
C TRP A 46 11.72 -1.71 7.19
N ARG A 47 12.56 -2.18 6.25
CA ARG A 47 13.31 -3.44 6.39
C ARG A 47 14.41 -3.33 7.44
N GLN A 48 14.95 -2.12 7.63
CA GLN A 48 15.95 -1.80 8.66
C GLN A 48 15.31 -1.73 10.05
N ILE A 49 14.05 -1.31 10.13
CA ILE A 49 13.28 -1.20 11.37
C ILE A 49 12.67 -2.55 11.77
N ALA A 50 12.18 -3.33 10.80
CA ALA A 50 11.46 -4.58 11.07
C ALA A 50 12.31 -5.59 11.84
N THR A 51 11.69 -6.26 12.81
CA THR A 51 12.31 -7.42 13.46
C THR A 51 12.49 -8.57 12.46
N SER A 52 13.42 -9.49 12.73
CA SER A 52 13.57 -10.69 11.89
C SER A 52 12.30 -11.52 11.83
N ALA A 53 11.63 -11.70 12.98
CA ALA A 53 10.35 -12.40 13.06
C ALA A 53 9.28 -11.77 12.15
N ASP A 54 9.24 -10.45 12.04
CA ASP A 54 8.25 -9.75 11.23
C ASP A 54 8.55 -9.75 9.75
N ARG A 55 9.82 -9.66 9.37
CA ARG A 55 10.21 -9.93 7.98
C ARG A 55 9.79 -11.34 7.56
N ASP A 56 9.90 -12.32 8.46
CA ASP A 56 9.50 -13.70 8.21
C ASP A 56 7.98 -13.86 8.13
N ARG A 57 7.20 -13.17 8.99
CA ARG A 57 5.73 -13.13 8.90
C ARG A 57 5.27 -12.51 7.59
N LEU A 58 5.83 -11.36 7.20
CA LEU A 58 5.51 -10.67 5.95
C LEU A 58 5.83 -11.52 4.72
N ARG A 59 6.98 -12.23 4.69
CA ARG A 59 7.33 -13.16 3.59
C ARG A 59 6.34 -14.31 3.46
N ARG A 60 5.71 -14.73 4.56
CA ARG A 60 4.74 -15.84 4.59
C ARG A 60 3.28 -15.37 4.48
N LEU A 61 3.03 -14.14 4.04
CA LEU A 61 1.68 -13.60 3.89
C LEU A 61 0.80 -14.46 2.98
N ARG A 62 1.30 -14.91 1.82
CA ARG A 62 0.51 -15.76 0.91
C ARG A 62 0.12 -17.10 1.54
N ALA A 63 0.99 -17.67 2.37
CA ALA A 63 0.69 -18.88 3.12
C ALA A 63 -0.39 -18.62 4.18
N ALA A 64 -0.35 -17.47 4.88
CA ALA A 64 -1.39 -17.08 5.83
C ALA A 64 -2.75 -16.97 5.14
N TRP A 65 -2.83 -16.27 4.00
CA TRP A 65 -4.05 -16.17 3.19
C TRP A 65 -4.60 -17.54 2.80
N THR A 66 -3.76 -18.38 2.18
CA THR A 66 -4.18 -19.70 1.70
C THR A 66 -4.70 -20.55 2.85
N HIS A 67 -3.96 -20.62 3.96
CA HIS A 67 -4.31 -21.44 5.11
C HIS A 67 -5.57 -20.93 5.82
N ALA A 68 -5.64 -19.63 6.11
CA ALA A 68 -6.76 -19.01 6.81
C ALA A 68 -8.07 -19.15 6.00
N LEU A 69 -8.05 -18.85 4.70
CA LEU A 69 -9.23 -18.95 3.85
C LEU A 69 -9.69 -20.41 3.70
N GLN A 70 -8.75 -21.35 3.53
CA GLN A 70 -9.08 -22.77 3.46
C GLN A 70 -9.78 -23.24 4.75
N GLN A 71 -9.21 -22.89 5.91
CA GLN A 71 -9.76 -23.27 7.21
C GLN A 71 -11.15 -22.68 7.45
N ALA A 72 -11.32 -21.37 7.24
CA ALA A 72 -12.59 -20.69 7.42
C ALA A 72 -13.68 -21.25 6.48
N ARG A 73 -13.34 -21.56 5.22
CA ARG A 73 -14.27 -22.22 4.28
C ARG A 73 -14.64 -23.62 4.72
N ALA A 74 -13.68 -24.42 5.20
CA ALA A 74 -13.95 -25.76 5.72
C ALA A 74 -14.84 -25.75 6.97
N ALA A 75 -14.77 -24.67 7.77
CA ALA A 75 -15.65 -24.42 8.90
C ALA A 75 -17.05 -23.87 8.52
N GLY A 76 -17.32 -23.69 7.22
CA GLY A 76 -18.64 -23.27 6.71
C GLY A 76 -18.80 -21.76 6.46
N HIS A 77 -17.76 -20.95 6.67
CA HIS A 77 -17.82 -19.49 6.52
C HIS A 77 -17.58 -18.99 5.07
N GLY A 78 -17.87 -19.85 4.08
CA GLY A 78 -17.75 -19.49 2.66
C GLY A 78 -18.57 -18.26 2.28
N PRO A 79 -19.88 -18.21 2.61
CA PRO A 79 -20.73 -17.07 2.28
C PRO A 79 -20.25 -15.75 2.87
N GLU A 80 -19.78 -15.74 4.11
CA GLU A 80 -19.26 -14.55 4.77
C GLU A 80 -17.98 -14.05 4.11
N LEU A 81 -17.07 -14.96 3.73
CA LEU A 81 -15.86 -14.61 2.99
C LEU A 81 -16.18 -14.04 1.61
N ASP A 82 -17.13 -14.64 0.89
CA ASP A 82 -17.54 -14.19 -0.43
C ASP A 82 -18.15 -12.77 -0.36
N ALA A 83 -18.90 -12.47 0.71
CA ALA A 83 -19.47 -11.15 0.96
C ALA A 83 -18.43 -10.04 1.24
N LEU A 84 -17.20 -10.39 1.64
CA LEU A 84 -16.11 -9.41 1.81
C LEU A 84 -15.60 -8.89 0.45
N GLY A 85 -15.77 -9.68 -0.62
CA GLY A 85 -15.34 -9.35 -1.97
C GLY A 85 -13.82 -9.05 -2.04
N PRO A 86 -13.41 -7.95 -2.68
CA PRO A 86 -11.99 -7.56 -2.82
C PRO A 86 -11.19 -7.52 -1.52
N LEU A 87 -11.85 -7.33 -0.37
CA LEU A 87 -11.18 -7.27 0.92
C LEU A 87 -10.50 -8.60 1.28
N ALA A 88 -11.15 -9.73 0.97
CA ALA A 88 -10.67 -11.08 1.26
C ALA A 88 -10.02 -11.78 0.06
N ASP A 89 -9.81 -11.06 -1.05
CA ASP A 89 -9.13 -11.57 -2.24
C ASP A 89 -7.63 -11.20 -2.21
N PRO A 90 -6.72 -12.16 -1.96
CA PRO A 90 -5.30 -11.88 -1.83
C PRO A 90 -4.62 -11.44 -3.14
N ASP A 91 -5.32 -11.50 -4.28
CA ASP A 91 -4.80 -11.09 -5.59
C ASP A 91 -5.27 -9.68 -6.00
N VAL A 92 -6.13 -9.04 -5.21
CA VAL A 92 -6.55 -7.65 -5.43
C VAL A 92 -5.64 -6.67 -4.69
N ALA A 93 -4.92 -5.84 -5.46
CA ALA A 93 -4.20 -4.67 -4.99
C ALA A 93 -4.16 -3.59 -6.09
N LEU A 94 -4.58 -2.37 -5.74
CA LEU A 94 -4.62 -1.21 -6.62
C LEU A 94 -3.37 -0.32 -6.40
N PRO A 95 -3.01 0.53 -7.38
CA PRO A 95 -1.98 1.55 -7.20
C PRO A 95 -2.26 2.49 -6.03
N ASP A 96 -1.21 3.15 -5.53
CA ASP A 96 -1.27 4.07 -4.39
C ASP A 96 -1.79 3.37 -3.12
N PRO A 97 -0.98 2.47 -2.54
CA PRO A 97 -1.46 1.50 -1.56
C PRO A 97 -1.78 2.12 -0.20
N LEU A 98 -1.29 3.32 0.09
CA LEU A 98 -1.48 3.95 1.38
C LEU A 98 -2.73 4.82 1.40
N PRO A 99 -3.51 4.80 2.49
CA PRO A 99 -4.63 5.72 2.68
C PRO A 99 -4.13 7.17 2.87
N SER A 100 -4.93 8.16 2.50
CA SER A 100 -4.62 9.56 2.79
C SER A 100 -4.77 9.86 4.29
N PRO A 101 -4.07 10.86 4.85
CA PRO A 101 -4.33 11.33 6.20
C PRO A 101 -5.81 11.70 6.41
N GLY A 102 -6.35 11.36 7.58
CA GLY A 102 -7.76 11.60 7.91
C GLY A 102 -8.35 10.61 8.92
N SER A 103 -9.66 10.75 9.14
CA SER A 103 -10.46 9.89 10.00
C SER A 103 -11.05 8.72 9.21
N TYR A 104 -11.04 7.53 9.81
CA TYR A 104 -11.50 6.29 9.18
C TYR A 104 -12.45 5.53 10.09
N ALA A 105 -13.50 4.96 9.50
CA ALA A 105 -14.16 3.81 10.06
C ALA A 105 -13.30 2.58 9.76
N CYS A 106 -13.05 1.76 10.77
CA CYS A 106 -12.23 0.57 10.62
C CYS A 106 -12.81 -0.63 11.35
N ARG A 107 -12.73 -1.82 10.75
CA ARG A 107 -13.15 -3.04 11.42
C ARG A 107 -12.12 -4.14 11.24
N THR A 108 -12.05 -5.02 12.22
CA THR A 108 -11.15 -6.16 12.20
C THR A 108 -11.93 -7.40 11.77
N ILE A 109 -11.35 -8.17 10.85
CA ILE A 109 -11.82 -9.48 10.43
C ILE A 109 -10.70 -10.45 10.77
N LYS A 110 -11.02 -11.48 11.55
CA LYS A 110 -10.09 -12.55 11.90
C LYS A 110 -10.47 -13.80 11.12
N ILE A 111 -9.50 -14.40 10.43
CA ILE A 111 -9.72 -15.51 9.51
C ILE A 111 -8.76 -16.66 9.86
N GLY A 112 -9.35 -17.84 10.03
CA GLY A 112 -8.69 -19.05 10.48
C GLY A 112 -8.30 -19.00 11.96
N ALA A 113 -8.44 -20.12 12.67
CA ALA A 113 -8.04 -20.27 14.07
C ALA A 113 -6.63 -20.86 14.21
N LYS A 114 -5.81 -20.30 15.11
CA LYS A 114 -4.48 -20.84 15.43
C LYS A 114 -4.49 -22.14 16.23
N SER A 115 -5.52 -22.30 17.06
CA SER A 115 -5.65 -23.42 17.99
C SER A 115 -7.09 -23.91 18.00
N PRO A 116 -7.32 -25.21 18.24
CA PRO A 116 -8.66 -25.75 18.41
C PRO A 116 -9.46 -24.98 19.48
N GLY A 117 -10.73 -24.70 19.19
CA GLY A 117 -11.63 -23.97 20.10
C GLY A 117 -11.64 -22.45 19.92
N MET A 118 -10.76 -21.88 19.09
CA MET A 118 -10.86 -20.49 18.66
C MET A 118 -11.81 -20.36 17.46
N LEU A 119 -12.25 -19.13 17.17
CA LEU A 119 -13.16 -18.85 16.06
C LEU A 119 -12.41 -18.93 14.72
N ASP A 120 -12.86 -19.80 13.81
CA ASP A 120 -12.32 -19.90 12.45
C ASP A 120 -12.65 -18.69 11.57
N TYR A 121 -13.66 -17.90 11.96
CA TYR A 121 -13.98 -16.61 11.35
C TYR A 121 -14.71 -15.72 12.35
N ILE A 122 -14.34 -14.43 12.38
CA ILE A 122 -15.16 -13.39 13.02
C ILE A 122 -14.91 -12.04 12.36
N ALA A 123 -15.99 -11.32 12.06
CA ALA A 123 -15.94 -9.94 11.60
C ALA A 123 -16.54 -9.02 12.67
N TYR A 124 -15.74 -8.10 13.19
CA TYR A 124 -16.18 -7.16 14.21
C TYR A 124 -16.94 -5.97 13.59
N PRO A 125 -17.78 -5.28 14.38
CA PRO A 125 -18.38 -4.02 13.95
C PRO A 125 -17.31 -2.92 13.76
N PRO A 126 -17.67 -1.80 13.10
CA PRO A 126 -16.77 -0.66 12.93
C PRO A 126 -16.33 -0.02 14.26
N PHE A 127 -15.09 0.42 14.26
CA PHE A 127 -14.37 1.21 15.25
C PHE A 127 -13.83 2.49 14.59
N HIS A 128 -13.19 3.35 15.38
CA HIS A 128 -12.56 4.56 14.89
C HIS A 128 -11.06 4.34 14.69
N CYS A 129 -10.55 4.77 13.54
CA CYS A 129 -9.14 4.82 13.22
C CYS A 129 -8.76 6.22 12.73
N ALA A 130 -7.48 6.56 12.84
CA ALA A 130 -6.91 7.77 12.26
C ALA A 130 -5.63 7.44 11.49
N VAL A 131 -5.45 8.14 10.37
CA VAL A 131 -4.21 8.16 9.60
C VAL A 131 -3.60 9.56 9.72
N THR A 132 -2.34 9.63 10.15
CA THR A 132 -1.63 10.90 10.36
C THR A 132 -0.48 11.03 9.38
N ALA A 133 -0.22 12.25 8.90
CA ALA A 133 1.02 12.54 8.19
C ALA A 133 2.16 12.64 9.21
N GLU A 134 3.28 12.00 8.92
CA GLU A 134 4.45 11.95 9.80
C GLU A 134 5.69 12.51 9.08
N PRO A 135 6.72 12.94 9.82
CA PRO A 135 7.97 13.43 9.23
C PRO A 135 8.59 12.39 8.28
N GLY A 136 9.17 12.90 7.18
CA GLY A 136 9.79 12.06 6.15
C GLY A 136 8.80 11.45 5.14
N GLY A 137 7.56 11.94 5.08
CA GLY A 137 6.55 11.45 4.14
C GLY A 137 5.92 10.11 4.55
N ARG A 138 6.20 9.66 5.77
CA ARG A 138 5.61 8.45 6.35
C ARG A 138 4.18 8.73 6.83
N LEU A 139 3.40 7.68 7.03
CA LEU A 139 2.06 7.79 7.59
C LEU A 139 1.94 6.99 8.89
N GLY A 140 1.33 7.60 9.90
CA GLY A 140 0.90 6.91 11.11
C GLY A 140 -0.47 6.27 10.90
N LEU A 141 -0.70 5.10 11.51
CA LEU A 141 -2.02 4.51 11.67
C LEU A 141 -2.26 4.23 13.14
N ALA A 142 -3.44 4.61 13.64
CA ALA A 142 -3.90 4.28 14.98
C ALA A 142 -5.37 3.84 14.97
N LYS A 143 -5.65 2.67 15.54
CA LYS A 143 -7.01 2.26 15.93
C LYS A 143 -7.33 2.86 17.30
N LEU A 144 -8.29 3.76 17.34
CA LEU A 144 -8.59 4.62 18.49
C LEU A 144 -9.55 3.96 19.49
N THR A 145 -10.38 3.03 19.04
CA THR A 145 -11.38 2.35 19.90
C THR A 145 -11.30 0.83 19.81
N GLY A 146 -11.89 0.15 20.80
CA GLY A 146 -11.86 -1.31 20.95
C GLY A 146 -10.75 -1.81 21.88
N SER A 147 -10.77 -3.11 22.19
CA SER A 147 -9.87 -3.75 23.17
C SER A 147 -8.48 -4.09 22.63
N GLN A 148 -8.37 -4.26 21.31
CA GLN A 148 -7.12 -4.48 20.59
C GLN A 148 -6.94 -3.28 19.65
N ARG A 149 -5.94 -2.45 19.92
CA ARG A 149 -5.70 -1.18 19.21
C ARG A 149 -4.30 -1.18 18.60
N GLN A 150 -4.24 -1.44 17.30
CA GLN A 150 -3.01 -1.39 16.53
C GLN A 150 -2.59 0.07 16.34
N LYS A 151 -1.31 0.35 16.57
CA LYS A 151 -0.72 1.66 16.37
C LYS A 151 0.71 1.55 15.85
N GLY A 152 1.01 2.29 14.80
CA GLY A 152 2.32 2.19 14.14
C GLY A 152 2.45 3.07 12.91
N MET A 153 3.43 2.71 12.09
CA MET A 153 3.85 3.47 10.91
C MET A 153 3.63 2.65 9.64
N MET A 154 3.38 3.36 8.54
CA MET A 154 3.19 2.81 7.21
C MET A 154 4.21 3.40 6.23
N TRP A 155 4.72 2.55 5.35
CA TRP A 155 5.62 2.88 4.25
C TRP A 155 5.08 2.33 2.94
N ALA A 156 5.31 3.04 1.84
CA ALA A 156 5.05 2.50 0.51
C ALA A 156 6.24 1.61 0.12
N ASP A 157 6.05 0.31 -0.07
CA ASP A 157 7.13 -0.63 -0.40
C ASP A 157 7.21 -0.94 -1.91
N ALA A 158 6.08 -0.89 -2.60
CA ALA A 158 5.98 -1.04 -4.05
C ALA A 158 4.74 -0.27 -4.56
N PRO A 159 4.57 -0.10 -5.89
CA PRO A 159 3.47 0.71 -6.44
C PRO A 159 2.06 0.30 -6.00
N ARG A 160 1.87 -0.94 -5.56
CA ARG A 160 0.59 -1.50 -5.09
C ARG A 160 0.68 -2.13 -3.69
N ARG A 161 1.78 -1.93 -2.97
CA ARG A 161 2.05 -2.57 -1.68
C ARG A 161 2.62 -1.57 -0.69
N GLY A 162 1.95 -1.40 0.44
CA GLY A 162 2.48 -0.76 1.63
C GLY A 162 2.86 -1.79 2.69
N VAL A 163 3.66 -1.36 3.67
CA VAL A 163 4.01 -2.14 4.86
C VAL A 163 3.63 -1.33 6.09
N PHE A 164 3.04 -2.00 7.07
CA PHE A 164 2.81 -1.47 8.40
C PHE A 164 3.68 -2.20 9.41
N LEU A 165 4.34 -1.44 10.29
CA LEU A 165 5.01 -1.96 11.49
C LEU A 165 4.51 -1.16 12.69
N GLY A 166 4.14 -1.86 13.76
CA GLY A 166 3.57 -1.22 14.93
C GLY A 166 3.41 -2.16 16.09
N THR A 167 2.73 -1.68 17.11
CA THR A 167 2.40 -2.44 18.30
C THR A 167 0.89 -2.58 18.44
N ILE A 168 0.46 -3.38 19.40
CA ILE A 168 -0.92 -3.50 19.83
C ILE A 168 -1.05 -3.07 21.31
N GLU A 169 -1.90 -2.07 21.53
CA GLU A 169 -2.39 -1.69 22.85
C GLU A 169 -3.58 -2.58 23.21
N LEU A 170 -3.62 -3.06 24.46
CA LEU A 170 -4.64 -3.95 24.98
C LEU A 170 -5.47 -3.27 26.08
N GLY A 171 -6.77 -3.52 26.09
CA GLY A 171 -7.65 -3.09 27.18
C GLY A 171 -7.68 -1.56 27.37
N ASP A 172 -7.38 -1.10 28.57
CA ASP A 172 -7.37 0.30 28.99
C ASP A 172 -5.98 0.96 28.93
N GLU A 173 -4.99 0.30 28.33
CA GLU A 173 -3.66 0.88 28.12
C GLU A 173 -3.74 2.21 27.37
N GLY A 174 -3.18 3.26 27.98
CA GLY A 174 -3.20 4.62 27.43
C GLY A 174 -1.90 5.03 26.72
N ARG A 175 -0.88 4.17 26.68
CA ARG A 175 0.38 4.45 25.99
C ARG A 175 0.86 3.20 25.25
N PRO A 176 1.09 3.28 23.92
CA PRO A 176 1.60 2.16 23.16
C PRO A 176 3.06 1.92 23.53
N MET A 177 3.46 0.65 23.57
CA MET A 177 4.87 0.28 23.59
C MET A 177 5.54 0.69 22.28
N ALA A 178 6.86 0.88 22.32
CA ALA A 178 7.61 1.00 21.07
C ALA A 178 7.57 -0.35 20.34
N TYR A 179 7.47 -0.31 19.01
CA TYR A 179 7.65 -1.50 18.18
C TYR A 179 9.03 -2.12 18.45
N GLY A 180 9.09 -3.46 18.58
CA GLY A 180 10.27 -4.22 18.94
C GLY A 180 10.58 -4.27 20.44
N ALA A 181 9.82 -3.57 21.29
CA ALA A 181 10.01 -3.63 22.74
C ALA A 181 9.43 -4.91 23.37
N ASP A 182 8.37 -5.46 22.78
CA ASP A 182 7.75 -6.72 23.19
C ASP A 182 7.30 -7.50 21.94
N VAL A 183 7.94 -8.65 21.74
CA VAL A 183 7.69 -9.54 20.59
C VAL A 183 6.26 -10.06 20.53
N ASP A 184 5.57 -10.11 21.68
CA ASP A 184 4.17 -10.48 21.74
C ASP A 184 3.26 -9.33 21.29
N ARG A 185 3.73 -8.09 21.35
CA ARG A 185 2.96 -6.91 20.92
C ARG A 185 3.26 -6.46 19.51
N ASP A 186 4.34 -6.95 18.92
CA ASP A 186 4.73 -6.58 17.58
C ASP A 186 3.68 -6.98 16.54
N VAL A 187 3.32 -6.02 15.71
CA VAL A 187 2.39 -6.13 14.60
C VAL A 187 3.11 -5.76 13.32
N ALA A 188 3.04 -6.65 12.34
CA ALA A 188 3.49 -6.39 10.99
C ALA A 188 2.40 -6.79 10.01
N GLY A 189 2.20 -5.98 8.97
CA GLY A 189 1.22 -6.27 7.94
C GLY A 189 1.48 -5.57 6.63
N VAL A 190 0.72 -5.96 5.62
CA VAL A 190 0.72 -5.36 4.29
C VAL A 190 -0.50 -4.47 4.14
N VAL A 191 -0.27 -3.24 3.69
CA VAL A 191 -1.32 -2.26 3.41
C VAL A 191 -1.58 -2.25 1.92
N GLU A 192 -2.82 -2.46 1.51
CA GLU A 192 -3.22 -2.47 0.10
C GLU A 192 -4.50 -1.67 -0.07
N ARG A 193 -4.57 -0.91 -1.16
CA ARG A 193 -5.81 -0.32 -1.64
C ARG A 193 -6.58 -1.38 -2.42
N VAL A 194 -7.81 -1.65 -2.01
CA VAL A 194 -8.66 -2.73 -2.57
C VAL A 194 -9.96 -2.19 -3.18
N GLY A 195 -10.12 -0.87 -3.21
CA GLY A 195 -11.21 -0.16 -3.87
C GLY A 195 -10.89 1.33 -4.02
N GLU A 196 -11.86 2.13 -4.44
CA GLU A 196 -11.67 3.58 -4.62
C GLU A 196 -11.32 4.30 -3.31
N ALA A 197 -12.10 4.05 -2.26
CA ALA A 197 -11.91 4.60 -0.92
C ALA A 197 -11.92 3.48 0.14
N ARG A 198 -11.21 2.38 -0.17
CA ARG A 198 -11.21 1.16 0.64
C ARG A 198 -9.82 0.56 0.67
N TRP A 199 -9.28 0.38 1.87
CA TRP A 199 -7.98 -0.22 2.10
C TRP A 199 -8.08 -1.41 3.04
N ARG A 200 -7.07 -2.27 2.98
CA ARG A 200 -6.86 -3.34 3.94
C ARG A 200 -5.46 -3.29 4.52
N LEU A 201 -5.35 -3.56 5.81
CA LEU A 201 -4.12 -3.97 6.47
C LEU A 201 -4.22 -5.47 6.77
N ALA A 202 -3.52 -6.28 6.00
CA ALA A 202 -3.46 -7.74 6.18
C ALA A 202 -2.26 -8.11 7.06
N MET A 203 -2.52 -8.66 8.24
CA MET A 203 -1.53 -9.03 9.26
C MET A 203 -1.39 -10.55 9.32
N PRO A 204 -0.32 -11.13 8.73
CA PRO A 204 -0.14 -12.57 8.68
C PRO A 204 0.41 -13.11 9.99
N TRP A 205 -0.11 -14.25 10.42
CA TRP A 205 0.37 -14.95 11.62
C TRP A 205 0.49 -13.99 12.83
N PRO A 206 -0.57 -13.26 13.21
CA PRO A 206 -0.56 -12.41 14.40
C PRO A 206 -0.19 -13.23 15.65
N ARG A 207 0.11 -12.60 16.79
CA ARG A 207 0.59 -13.38 17.95
C ARG A 207 -0.51 -14.30 18.51
N TRP A 208 -1.77 -13.85 18.50
CA TRP A 208 -2.88 -14.57 19.13
C TRP A 208 -4.04 -14.83 18.17
N GLU A 209 -4.90 -15.77 18.58
CA GLU A 209 -6.24 -16.06 18.05
C GLU A 209 -6.28 -16.65 16.63
N SER A 210 -5.81 -15.91 15.64
CA SER A 210 -6.10 -16.16 14.22
C SER A 210 -4.87 -16.38 13.36
N ASN A 211 -5.06 -16.99 12.20
CA ASN A 211 -3.98 -17.17 11.22
C ASN A 211 -3.74 -15.92 10.37
N LEU A 212 -4.80 -15.15 10.13
CA LEU A 212 -4.77 -13.87 9.41
C LEU A 212 -5.75 -12.91 10.06
N ASP A 213 -5.28 -11.70 10.37
CA ASP A 213 -6.16 -10.57 10.69
C ASP A 213 -6.16 -9.57 9.53
N ILE A 214 -7.33 -9.03 9.23
CA ILE A 214 -7.50 -7.91 8.30
C ILE A 214 -8.10 -6.75 9.06
N ILE A 215 -7.52 -5.57 8.94
CA ILE A 215 -8.21 -4.32 9.26
C ILE A 215 -8.66 -3.68 7.96
N GLU A 216 -9.97 -3.55 7.79
CA GLU A 216 -10.56 -2.74 6.75
C GLU A 216 -10.53 -1.27 7.17
N LEU A 217 -10.21 -0.38 6.23
CA LEU A 217 -10.24 1.07 6.41
C LEU A 217 -11.11 1.70 5.32
N THR A 218 -12.09 2.49 5.74
CA THR A 218 -12.92 3.33 4.87
C THR A 218 -13.01 4.74 5.47
N PRO A 219 -12.91 5.83 4.68
CA PRO A 219 -13.00 7.18 5.20
C PRO A 219 -14.29 7.40 5.99
N ALA A 220 -14.21 8.12 7.11
CA ALA A 220 -15.35 8.32 8.01
C ALA A 220 -16.29 9.47 7.61
N GLY A 221 -15.93 10.27 6.60
CA GLY A 221 -16.64 11.48 6.16
C GLY A 221 -15.73 12.71 6.15
#